data_AF-A0A2V6NRJ9-F1
#
_entry.id   AF-A0A2V6NRJ9-F1
#
_cell.length_a   1.000
_cell.length_b   1.000
_cell.length_c   1.000
_cell.angle_alpha   90.00
_cell.angle_beta   90.00
_cell.angle_gamma   90.00
#
_symmetry.space_group_name_H-M   'P 1'
#
loop_
_entity.id
_entity.type
_entity.pdbx_description
1 polymer ?
#
loop_
_entity_poly.entity_id
_entity_poly.type
_entity_poly.pdbx_seq_one_letter_code
_entity_poly.pdbx_strand_id
1 'polypeptide(L)' 'MTNLWKDPTFTSTTIHNVLVVGVRKNPVRRRIWEDAFVKGLGVRGVIATPSYQPYRSDCPTKLRADTFPET' A
#
# COMPACT_ATOMS: atom_id res chain seq x y z
N MET A 1 -8.22 10.29 13.81
CA MET A 1 -9.39 9.60 13.25
C MET A 1 -8.89 8.75 12.11
N THR A 2 -8.98 7.42 12.23
CA THR A 2 -8.39 6.49 11.25
C THR A 2 -9.53 5.90 10.42
N ASN A 3 -9.54 6.16 9.12
CA ASN A 3 -10.52 5.54 8.21
C ASN A 3 -10.02 4.12 7.90
N LEU A 4 -10.80 3.11 8.27
CA LEU A 4 -10.45 1.70 8.10
C LEU A 4 -11.54 1.04 7.25
N TRP A 5 -11.16 0.61 6.05
CA TRP A 5 -11.99 -0.24 5.22
C TRP A 5 -11.51 -1.68 5.36
N LYS A 6 -12.44 -2.61 5.58
CA LYS A 6 -12.21 -4.05 5.64
C LYS A 6 -13.19 -4.70 4.67
N ASP A 7 -12.70 -5.64 3.87
CA ASP A 7 -13.58 -6.47 3.05
C ASP A 7 -14.50 -7.34 3.95
N PRO A 8 -15.82 -7.35 3.74
CA PRO A 8 -16.77 -8.08 4.59
C PRO A 8 -16.56 -9.60 4.59
N THR A 9 -15.99 -10.14 3.52
CA THR A 9 -15.74 -11.58 3.34
C THR A 9 -14.37 -12.00 3.85
N PHE A 10 -13.55 -11.06 4.32
CA PHE A 10 -12.23 -11.35 4.86
C PHE A 10 -12.32 -11.97 6.26
N THR A 11 -12.18 -13.30 6.28
CA THR A 11 -12.28 -14.16 7.48
C THR A 11 -10.92 -14.67 7.95
N SER A 12 -9.85 -13.86 7.85
CA SER A 12 -8.56 -14.23 8.45
C SER A 12 -8.45 -13.70 9.87
N THR A 13 -8.17 -14.60 10.83
CA THR A 13 -7.92 -14.25 12.24
C THR A 13 -6.60 -13.48 12.43
N THR A 14 -5.65 -13.68 11.52
CA THR A 14 -4.31 -13.10 11.58
C THR A 14 -3.87 -12.58 10.22
N ILE A 15 -3.25 -11.40 10.21
CA ILE A 15 -2.70 -10.78 9.00
C ILE A 15 -1.22 -11.14 8.92
N HIS A 16 -0.84 -11.99 7.98
CA HIS A 16 0.55 -12.43 7.80
C HIS A 16 1.27 -11.67 6.70
N ASN A 17 0.57 -11.31 5.62
CA ASN A 17 1.12 -10.64 4.45
C ASN A 17 0.45 -9.27 4.29
N VAL A 18 1.25 -8.20 4.30
CA VAL A 18 0.75 -6.82 4.23
C VAL A 18 1.46 -6.06 3.12
N LEU A 19 0.67 -5.45 2.24
CA LEU A 19 1.18 -4.45 1.30
C LEU A 19 1.03 -3.06 1.93
N VAL A 20 2.13 -2.31 2.01
CA VAL A 20 2.14 -0.96 2.57
C VAL A 20 2.17 0.07 1.44
N VAL A 21 1.12 0.90 1.36
CA VAL A 21 0.97 1.92 0.32
C VAL A 21 0.90 3.31 0.95
N GLY A 22 1.88 4.16 0.65
CA GLY A 22 1.91 5.55 1.09
C GLY A 22 1.30 6.49 0.04
N VAL A 23 0.17 7.13 0.36
CA VAL A 23 -0.45 8.12 -0.54
C VAL A 23 0.19 9.49 -0.32
N ARG A 24 1.31 9.76 -1.02
CA ARG A 24 2.03 11.04 -0.95
C ARG A 24 2.53 11.50 -2.32
N LYS A 25 2.53 12.81 -2.56
CA LYS A 25 3.03 13.42 -3.81
C LYS A 25 4.54 13.26 -4.00
N ASN A 26 5.32 13.40 -2.92
CA ASN A 26 6.78 13.31 -2.98
C ASN A 26 7.22 11.83 -2.87
N PRO A 27 7.89 11.27 -3.89
CA PRO A 27 8.24 9.85 -3.93
C PRO A 27 9.30 9.46 -2.89
N VAL A 28 10.25 10.35 -2.56
CA VAL A 28 11.30 10.09 -1.56
C VAL A 28 10.68 9.99 -0.17
N ARG A 29 9.83 10.94 0.18
CA ARG A 29 9.11 10.93 1.46
C ARG A 29 8.17 9.72 1.58
N ARG A 30 7.57 9.30 0.46
CA ARG A 30 6.76 8.08 0.39
C ARG A 30 7.60 6.85 0.74
N ARG A 31 8.74 6.65 0.07
CA ARG A 31 9.62 5.50 0.28
C ARG A 31 10.11 5.40 1.73
N ILE A 32 10.64 6.50 2.28
CA ILE A 32 11.12 6.54 3.67
C ILE A 32 10.01 6.12 4.66
N TRP A 33 8.79 6.60 4.44
CA TRP A 33 7.67 6.25 5.30
C TRP A 33 7.26 4.77 5.15
N GLU A 34 7.16 4.26 3.92
CA GLU A 34 6.85 2.85 3.65
C GLU A 34 7.91 1.92 4.26
N ASP A 35 9.19 2.27 4.14
CA ASP A 35 10.31 1.50 4.69
C ASP A 35 10.26 1.41 6.21
N ALA A 36 10.06 2.55 6.87
CA ALA A 36 9.94 2.60 8.32
C ALA A 36 8.73 1.77 8.82
N PHE A 37 7.62 1.81 8.08
CA PHE A 37 6.40 1.09 8.44
C PHE A 37 6.56 -0.42 8.25
N VAL A 38 7.12 -0.85 7.12
CA VAL A 38 7.45 -2.26 6.84
C VAL A 38 8.39 -2.83 7.91
N LYS A 39 9.43 -2.07 8.27
CA LYS A 39 10.36 -2.47 9.35
C LYS A 39 9.64 -2.65 10.69
N GLY A 40 8.73 -1.74 11.03
CA GLY A 40 7.94 -1.82 12.26
C GLY A 40 6.99 -3.03 12.29
N LEU A 41 6.40 -3.38 11.15
CA LEU A 41 5.56 -4.58 11.00
C LEU A 41 6.38 -5.88 11.10
N GLY A 42 7.58 -5.90 10.51
CA GLY A 42 8.50 -7.05 10.58
C GLY A 42 8.88 -7.43 12.01
N VAL A 43 9.10 -6.45 12.90
CA VAL A 43 9.37 -6.70 14.34
C VAL A 43 8.22 -7.44 15.02
N ARG A 44 6.99 -7.31 14.51
CA ARG A 44 5.79 -7.99 15.02
C ARG A 44 5.51 -9.32 14.33
N GLY A 45 6.45 -9.82 13.53
CA GLY A 45 6.31 -11.08 12.79
C GLY A 45 5.41 -11.00 11.55
N VAL A 46 5.09 -9.80 11.07
CA VAL A 46 4.29 -9.59 9.86
C VAL A 46 5.22 -9.44 8.65
N ILE A 47 4.95 -10.20 7.60
CA ILE A 47 5.65 -10.07 6.32
C ILE A 47 5.05 -8.88 5.57
N ALA A 48 5.73 -7.74 5.64
CA ALA A 48 5.29 -6.51 5.00
C ALA A 48 6.16 -6.18 3.78
N THR A 49 5.51 -5.73 2.70
CA THR A 49 6.17 -5.35 1.44
C THR A 49 5.82 -3.90 1.12
N PRO A 50 6.81 -3.04 0.83
CA PRO A 50 6.54 -1.67 0.41
C PRO A 50 6.02 -1.64 -1.04
N SER A 51 5.10 -0.73 -1.34
CA SER A 51 4.43 -0.67 -2.65
C SER A 51 5.38 -0.40 -3.82
N TYR A 52 6.46 0.34 -3.60
CA TYR A 52 7.40 0.70 -4.66
C TYR A 52 8.27 -0.48 -5.14
N GLN A 53 8.30 -1.60 -4.41
CA GLN A 53 9.12 -2.76 -4.74
C GLN A 53 8.48 -3.65 -5.82
N PRO A 54 7.20 -4.06 -5.73
CA PRO A 54 6.51 -4.75 -6.84
C PRO A 54 6.26 -3.81 -8.03
N TYR A 55 5.98 -2.52 -7.78
CA TYR A 55 5.67 -1.54 -8.83
C TYR A 55 6.86 -0.63 -9.14
N ARG A 56 8.02 -1.23 -9.47
CA ARG A 56 9.33 -0.53 -9.65
C ARG A 56 9.30 0.65 -10.64
N SER A 57 8.35 0.71 -11.58
CA SER A 57 8.27 1.75 -12.61
C SER A 57 6.92 2.45 -12.71
N ASP A 58 5.82 1.83 -12.27
CA ASP A 58 4.46 2.36 -12.52
C ASP A 58 3.70 2.46 -11.21
N CYS A 59 3.94 3.57 -10.49
CA CYS A 59 2.94 4.02 -9.55
C CYS A 59 1.67 4.33 -10.37
N PRO A 60 0.47 3.85 -10.01
CA PRO A 60 -0.77 4.20 -10.69
C PRO A 60 -1.19 5.62 -10.29
N THR A 61 -0.32 6.60 -10.52
CA THR A 61 -0.59 8.04 -10.35
C THR A 61 -0.88 8.71 -11.69
N LYS A 62 -0.79 7.96 -12.79
CA LYS A 62 -1.36 8.34 -14.08
C LYS A 62 -2.08 7.14 -14.68
N LEU A 63 -3.14 6.67 -14.01
CA LEU A 63 -4.21 6.13 -14.84
C LEU A 63 -4.68 7.32 -15.66
N ARG A 64 -4.39 7.27 -16.96
CA ARG A 64 -4.83 8.24 -17.94
C ARG A 64 -6.35 8.36 -17.76
N ALA A 65 -6.84 9.55 -17.37
CA ALA A 65 -8.26 9.76 -17.06
C ALA A 65 -9.17 9.45 -18.27
N ASP A 66 -8.57 9.35 -19.44
CA ASP A 66 -9.13 9.06 -20.74
C ASP A 66 -9.55 7.58 -20.93
N THR A 67 -9.26 6.68 -19.97
CA THR A 67 -9.44 5.22 -20.15
C THR A 67 -10.74 4.66 -19.56
N PHE A 68 -11.57 5.48 -18.91
CA PHE A 68 -12.90 5.04 -18.48
C PHE A 68 -13.97 5.59 -19.43
N PRO A 69 -14.55 4.77 -20.32
CA PRO A 69 -15.78 5.19 -21.00
C PRO A 69 -16.87 5.33 -19.93
N GLU A 70 -17.47 6.52 -19.87
CA GLU A 70 -18.72 6.74 -19.15
C GLU A 70 -19.78 5.81 -19.74
N THR A 71 -20.37 4.96 -18.89
CA THR A 71 -21.64 4.26 -19.14
C THR A 71 -22.68 4.77 -18.17
#